data_AF-A0A0U2P054-F1
#
_entry.id   AF-A0A0U2P054-F1
#
_cell.length_a   1.000
_cell.length_b   1.000
_cell.length_c   1.000
_cell.angle_alpha   90.00
_cell.angle_beta   90.00
_cell.angle_gamma   90.00
#
_symmetry.space_group_name_H-M   'P 1'
#
loop_
_entity.id
_entity.type
_entity.pdbx_description
1 polymer ?
#
loop_
_entity_poly.entity_id
_entity_poly.type
_entity_poly.pdbx_seq_one_letter_code
_entity_poly.pdbx_strand_id
1 'polypeptide(L)'
;MATGDVALKTEQPRAAAGRSGEVVNDFSIQVATVNGSGSQSANNVLLKSIFAMGVPVSGKNLFPSNIAGLPTWYTIRASKQGYVARKKEIDILIAMNAETAKDDILSLPPGGMAIYEEAANLKQYRDDVTGYPVPFDKITAAVCPEA
;
A
#
# COMPACT_ATOMS: atom_id res chain seq x y z
N MET A 1 -22.38 -41.62 -20.64
CA MET A 1 -22.06 -41.62 -19.20
C MET A 1 -20.54 -41.68 -19.07
N ALA A 2 -19.87 -40.54 -19.12
CA ALA A 2 -18.43 -40.43 -18.96
C ALA A 2 -18.18 -39.78 -17.60
N THR A 3 -17.81 -40.59 -16.62
CA THR A 3 -17.37 -40.15 -15.29
C THR A 3 -15.89 -39.79 -15.39
N GLY A 4 -15.59 -38.51 -15.59
CA GLY A 4 -14.25 -37.96 -15.42
C GLY A 4 -14.16 -37.33 -14.05
N ASP A 5 -13.57 -38.05 -13.09
CA ASP A 5 -13.17 -37.51 -11.79
C ASP A 5 -12.08 -36.45 -12.00
N VAL A 6 -12.49 -35.19 -12.10
CA VAL A 6 -11.58 -34.06 -11.99
C VAL A 6 -11.31 -33.89 -10.51
N ALA A 7 -10.26 -34.54 -10.03
CA ALA A 7 -9.72 -34.33 -8.70
C ALA A 7 -9.30 -32.85 -8.55
N LEU A 8 -10.17 -32.07 -7.94
CA LEU A 8 -9.88 -30.73 -7.44
C LEU A 8 -8.75 -30.87 -6.43
N LYS A 9 -7.54 -30.48 -6.83
CA LYS A 9 -6.43 -30.28 -5.90
C LYS A 9 -6.85 -29.16 -4.96
N THR A 10 -7.19 -29.51 -3.72
CA THR A 10 -7.41 -28.58 -2.63
C THR A 10 -6.08 -27.88 -2.36
N GLU A 11 -5.88 -26.70 -2.93
CA GLU A 11 -4.77 -25.83 -2.54
C GLU A 11 -4.98 -25.46 -1.06
N GLN A 12 -4.14 -26.02 -0.20
CA GLN A 12 -4.09 -25.68 1.21
C GLN A 12 -3.84 -24.17 1.36
N PRO A 13 -4.56 -23.49 2.27
CA PRO A 13 -4.31 -22.07 2.52
C PRO A 13 -2.87 -21.92 2.97
N ARG A 14 -2.06 -21.25 2.15
CA ARG A 14 -0.66 -20.95 2.45
C ARG A 14 -0.64 -20.07 3.70
N ALA A 15 -0.42 -20.70 4.85
CA ALA A 15 -0.05 -20.01 6.07
C ALA A 15 1.06 -19.01 5.74
N ALA A 16 1.01 -17.82 6.36
CA ALA A 16 1.90 -16.69 6.10
C ALA A 16 3.36 -17.04 6.39
N ALA A 17 3.99 -17.79 5.47
CA ALA A 17 5.42 -17.93 5.39
C ALA A 17 5.95 -16.54 5.03
N GLY A 18 6.77 -15.96 5.91
CA GLY A 18 7.51 -14.75 5.60
C GLY A 18 8.11 -14.88 4.20
N ARG A 19 7.94 -13.84 3.36
CA ARG A 19 8.29 -13.89 1.94
C ARG A 19 9.75 -14.33 1.78
N SER A 20 9.94 -15.61 1.44
CA SER A 20 11.27 -16.24 1.36
C SER A 20 11.88 -16.14 -0.04
N GLY A 21 11.45 -15.18 -0.85
CA GLY A 21 11.91 -14.99 -2.22
C GLY A 21 11.87 -13.52 -2.64
N GLU A 22 12.68 -13.21 -3.66
CA GLU A 22 12.75 -11.90 -4.28
C GLU A 22 11.37 -11.47 -4.81
N VAL A 23 10.93 -10.26 -4.44
CA VAL A 23 9.68 -9.68 -4.94
C VAL A 23 10.00 -8.84 -6.17
N VAL A 24 9.71 -9.37 -7.36
CA VAL A 24 9.97 -8.68 -8.64
C VAL A 24 8.67 -8.15 -9.22
N ASN A 25 8.43 -6.84 -9.06
CA ASN A 25 7.27 -6.14 -9.63
C ASN A 25 5.94 -6.87 -9.37
N ASP A 26 5.78 -7.41 -8.14
CA ASP A 26 4.58 -8.07 -7.67
C ASP A 26 4.27 -7.59 -6.25
N PHE A 27 3.77 -6.35 -6.15
CA PHE A 27 3.42 -5.74 -4.87
C PHE A 27 2.27 -4.74 -4.96
N SER A 28 1.73 -4.37 -3.81
CA SER A 28 0.72 -3.34 -3.62
C SER A 28 1.23 -2.26 -2.67
N ILE A 29 1.11 -1.00 -3.10
CA ILE A 29 1.30 0.19 -2.27
C ILE A 29 -0.08 0.67 -1.84
N GLN A 30 -0.25 0.95 -0.55
CA GLN A 30 -1.44 1.61 -0.03
C GLN A 30 -1.06 2.98 0.52
N VAL A 31 -1.73 4.02 0.03
CA VAL A 31 -1.56 5.41 0.47
C VAL A 31 -2.77 5.80 1.30
N ALA A 32 -2.59 5.92 2.62
CA ALA A 32 -3.63 6.29 3.59
C ALA A 32 -3.57 7.79 3.85
N THR A 33 -4.62 8.53 3.50
CA THR A 33 -4.68 10.00 3.57
C THR A 33 -6.03 10.47 4.08
N VAL A 34 -6.16 11.77 4.31
CA VAL A 34 -7.42 12.44 4.59
C VAL A 34 -8.12 12.77 3.26
N ASN A 35 -9.42 12.48 3.13
CA ASN A 35 -10.18 12.84 1.94
C ASN A 35 -10.20 14.36 1.76
N GLY A 36 -9.88 14.84 0.56
CA GLY A 36 -9.76 16.28 0.26
C GLY A 36 -8.36 16.87 0.44
N SER A 37 -7.36 16.09 0.89
CA SER A 37 -5.97 16.54 1.07
C SER A 37 -5.21 16.87 -0.23
N GLY A 38 -5.83 16.72 -1.41
CA GLY A 38 -5.14 16.85 -2.70
C GLY A 38 -4.27 15.65 -3.08
N SER A 39 -4.32 14.55 -2.31
CA SER A 39 -3.50 13.34 -2.51
C SER A 39 -3.67 12.67 -3.88
N GLN A 40 -4.79 12.91 -4.58
CA GLN A 40 -5.01 12.40 -5.93
C GLN A 40 -3.89 12.80 -6.91
N SER A 41 -3.37 14.02 -6.78
CA SER A 41 -2.28 14.52 -7.63
C SER A 41 -1.00 13.69 -7.45
N ALA A 42 -0.56 13.53 -6.20
CA ALA A 42 0.62 12.73 -5.83
C ALA A 42 0.45 11.25 -6.20
N ASN A 43 -0.73 10.67 -5.94
CA ASN A 43 -1.06 9.30 -6.31
C ASN A 43 -0.92 9.05 -7.81
N ASN A 44 -1.38 10.00 -8.64
CA ASN A 44 -1.24 9.92 -10.09
C ASN A 44 0.21 10.02 -10.55
N VAL A 45 1.02 10.89 -9.92
CA VAL A 45 2.46 10.99 -10.22
C VAL A 45 3.14 9.66 -9.92
N LEU A 46 2.89 9.06 -8.76
CA LEU A 46 3.46 7.78 -8.37
C LEU A 46 3.05 6.66 -9.33
N LEU A 47 1.77 6.54 -9.65
CA LEU A 47 1.26 5.53 -10.59
C LEU A 47 1.87 5.69 -11.99
N LYS A 48 1.89 6.92 -12.53
CA LYS A 48 2.46 7.20 -13.85
C LYS A 48 3.95 6.94 -13.90
N SER A 49 4.68 7.21 -12.80
CA SER A 49 6.11 6.94 -12.71
C SER A 49 6.40 5.44 -12.79
N ILE A 50 5.62 4.61 -12.09
CA ILE A 50 5.74 3.14 -12.18
C ILE A 50 5.45 2.66 -13.61
N PHE A 51 4.40 3.20 -14.24
CA PHE A 51 4.07 2.87 -15.63
C PHE A 51 5.19 3.27 -16.60
N ALA A 52 5.77 4.46 -16.44
CA ALA A 52 6.86 4.96 -17.28
C ALA A 52 8.14 4.13 -17.15
N MET A 53 8.36 3.44 -16.03
CA MET A 53 9.43 2.45 -15.87
C MET A 53 9.16 1.12 -16.61
N GLY A 54 8.03 0.99 -17.32
CA GLY A 54 7.66 -0.21 -18.07
C GLY A 54 7.00 -1.30 -17.23
N VAL A 55 6.58 -1.00 -15.99
CA VAL A 55 5.90 -1.96 -15.12
C VAL A 55 4.38 -1.77 -15.25
N PRO A 56 3.61 -2.82 -15.59
CA PRO A 56 2.16 -2.72 -15.59
C PRO A 56 1.65 -2.39 -14.18
N VAL A 57 0.76 -1.40 -14.12
CA VAL A 57 0.29 -0.84 -12.86
C VAL A 57 -1.19 -0.47 -12.94
N SER A 58 -1.93 -0.71 -11.86
CA SER A 58 -3.29 -0.22 -11.69
C SER A 58 -3.43 0.56 -10.39
N GLY A 59 -4.40 1.47 -10.35
CA GLY A 59 -4.70 2.29 -9.18
C GLY A 59 -6.19 2.25 -8.86
N LYS A 60 -6.54 2.14 -7.58
CA LYS A 60 -7.94 2.13 -7.14
C LYS A 60 -8.11 2.87 -5.83
N ASN A 61 -9.07 3.80 -5.81
CA ASN A 61 -9.51 4.45 -4.57
C ASN A 61 -10.40 3.49 -3.75
N LEU A 62 -10.25 3.56 -2.44
CA LEU A 62 -11.06 2.91 -1.44
C LEU A 62 -11.56 3.97 -0.46
N PHE A 63 -12.87 4.22 -0.51
CA PHE A 63 -13.57 5.14 0.38
C PHE A 63 -14.53 4.32 1.24
N PRO A 64 -14.40 4.30 2.58
CA PRO A 64 -15.48 3.81 3.43
C PRO A 64 -16.71 4.72 3.32
N SER A 65 -16.47 6.00 3.06
CA SER A 65 -17.47 7.04 2.81
C SER A 65 -16.83 8.16 1.98
N ASN A 66 -17.62 8.85 1.16
CA ASN A 66 -17.14 9.96 0.31
C ASN A 66 -17.28 11.34 1.00
N ILE A 67 -17.12 11.37 2.33
CA ILE A 67 -17.19 12.61 3.12
C ILE A 67 -15.80 13.20 3.24
N ALA A 68 -15.68 14.52 3.06
CA ALA A 68 -14.42 15.25 3.22
C ALA A 68 -13.90 15.15 4.66
N GLY A 69 -12.59 15.05 4.84
CA GLY A 69 -11.97 14.89 6.16
C GLY A 69 -11.91 13.45 6.68
N LEU A 70 -12.70 12.51 6.13
CA LEU A 70 -12.62 11.12 6.55
C LEU A 70 -11.42 10.39 5.92
N PRO A 71 -10.95 9.29 6.54
CA PRO A 71 -9.89 8.47 5.97
C PRO A 71 -10.20 7.95 4.57
N THR A 72 -9.19 7.97 3.71
CA THR A 72 -9.23 7.45 2.34
C THR A 72 -7.95 6.70 2.03
N TRP A 73 -8.09 5.56 1.33
CA TRP A 73 -6.95 4.78 0.88
C TRP A 73 -6.91 4.73 -0.64
N TYR A 74 -5.73 4.92 -1.21
CA TYR A 74 -5.46 4.62 -2.62
C TYR A 74 -4.53 3.42 -2.72
N THR A 75 -4.97 2.38 -3.42
CA THR A 75 -4.14 1.20 -3.65
C THR A 75 -3.54 1.25 -5.06
N ILE A 76 -2.23 1.14 -5.15
CA ILE A 76 -1.48 0.98 -6.40
C ILE A 76 -0.98 -0.45 -6.45
N ARG A 77 -1.33 -1.18 -7.52
CA ARG A 77 -0.91 -2.54 -7.77
C ARG A 77 0.11 -2.57 -8.91
N ALA A 78 1.35 -2.92 -8.61
CA ALA A 78 2.37 -3.20 -9.62
C ALA A 78 2.46 -4.71 -9.87
N SER A 79 2.39 -5.12 -11.14
CA SER A 79 2.39 -6.53 -11.53
C SER A 79 3.09 -6.73 -12.87
N LYS A 80 4.22 -7.45 -12.91
CA LYS A 80 4.86 -7.87 -14.17
C LYS A 80 3.91 -8.66 -15.07
N GLN A 81 2.98 -9.39 -14.46
CA GLN A 81 1.99 -10.22 -15.16
C GLN A 81 0.73 -9.44 -15.57
N GLY A 82 0.67 -8.13 -15.32
CA GLY A 82 -0.47 -7.30 -15.73
C GLY A 82 -1.73 -7.46 -14.86
N TYR A 83 -1.63 -8.11 -13.69
CA TYR A 83 -2.76 -8.22 -12.77
C TYR A 83 -3.19 -6.86 -12.22
N VAL A 84 -4.44 -6.48 -12.50
CA VAL A 84 -5.01 -5.18 -12.12
C VAL A 84 -5.85 -5.20 -10.86
N ALA A 85 -6.27 -6.38 -10.40
CA ALA A 85 -7.09 -6.52 -9.20
C ALA A 85 -6.28 -6.17 -7.94
N ARG A 86 -6.94 -5.56 -6.96
CA ARG A 86 -6.35 -5.33 -5.64
C ARG A 86 -5.99 -6.68 -5.01
N LYS A 87 -4.76 -6.77 -4.51
CA LYS A 87 -4.32 -7.87 -3.65
C LYS A 87 -4.85 -7.67 -2.22
N LYS A 88 -5.13 -8.77 -1.52
CA LYS A 88 -5.56 -8.71 -0.11
C LYS A 88 -4.46 -8.09 0.76
N GLU A 89 -3.23 -8.55 0.56
CA GLU A 89 -2.06 -8.07 1.28
C GLU A 89 -1.58 -6.72 0.73
N ILE A 90 -1.18 -5.85 1.65
CA ILE A 90 -0.48 -4.58 1.36
C ILE A 90 0.99 -4.79 1.67
N ASP A 91 1.86 -4.45 0.73
CA ASP A 91 3.31 -4.67 0.86
C ASP A 91 4.01 -3.42 1.36
N ILE A 92 3.53 -2.26 0.92
CA ILE A 92 4.06 -0.95 1.25
C ILE A 92 2.90 -0.06 1.70
N LEU A 93 2.97 0.46 2.91
CA LEU A 93 2.06 1.47 3.44
C LEU A 93 2.73 2.84 3.38
N ILE A 94 1.99 3.85 2.91
CA ILE A 94 2.31 5.26 3.09
C ILE A 94 1.22 5.81 4.02
N ALA A 95 1.56 5.97 5.30
CA ALA A 95 0.64 6.38 6.35
C ALA A 95 0.73 7.90 6.56
N MET A 96 -0.23 8.63 5.99
CA MET A 96 -0.34 10.09 6.14
C MET A 96 -1.61 10.52 6.86
N ASN A 97 -2.45 9.58 7.28
CA ASN A 97 -3.62 9.86 8.10
C ASN A 97 -3.33 9.48 9.55
N ALA A 98 -3.25 10.45 10.45
CA ALA A 98 -2.95 10.22 11.86
C ALA A 98 -4.01 9.38 12.58
N GLU A 99 -5.28 9.43 12.14
CA GLU A 99 -6.38 8.68 12.76
C GLU A 99 -6.24 7.18 12.52
N THR A 100 -5.79 6.78 11.32
CA THR A 100 -5.71 5.37 10.92
C THR A 100 -4.30 4.79 10.95
N ALA A 101 -3.26 5.62 11.05
CA ALA A 101 -1.87 5.21 10.91
C ALA A 101 -1.46 4.00 11.77
N LYS A 102 -1.95 3.94 13.01
CA LYS A 102 -1.71 2.80 13.91
C LYS A 102 -2.38 1.52 13.40
N ASP A 103 -3.65 1.58 13.03
CA ASP A 103 -4.39 0.41 12.55
C ASP A 103 -3.84 -0.04 11.18
N ASP A 104 -3.46 0.91 10.33
CA ASP A 104 -2.87 0.66 9.02
C ASP A 104 -1.53 -0.10 9.16
N ILE A 105 -0.62 0.32 10.04
CA ILE A 105 0.65 -0.40 10.24
C ILE A 105 0.44 -1.78 10.88
N LEU A 106 -0.53 -1.92 11.78
CA LEU A 106 -0.89 -3.21 12.37
C LEU A 106 -1.47 -4.17 11.33
N SER A 107 -2.09 -3.67 10.27
CA SER A 107 -2.65 -4.48 9.18
C SER A 107 -1.60 -5.05 8.22
N LEU A 108 -0.36 -4.55 8.26
CA LEU A 108 0.70 -5.02 7.37
C LEU A 108 1.09 -6.48 7.66
N PRO A 109 1.38 -7.27 6.63
CA PRO A 109 1.96 -8.59 6.80
C PRO A 109 3.40 -8.48 7.35
N PRO A 110 3.91 -9.52 8.02
CA PRO A 110 5.32 -9.59 8.41
C PRO A 110 6.24 -9.36 7.20
N GLY A 111 7.29 -8.57 7.39
CA GLY A 111 8.22 -8.16 6.32
C GLY A 111 7.70 -7.04 5.41
N GLY A 112 6.51 -6.49 5.68
CA GLY A 112 5.99 -5.31 4.99
C GLY A 112 6.81 -4.05 5.30
N MET A 113 6.53 -2.97 4.57
CA MET A 113 7.18 -1.67 4.75
C MET A 113 6.18 -0.58 5.05
N ALA A 114 6.53 0.35 5.94
CA ALA A 114 5.74 1.52 6.27
C ALA A 114 6.57 2.79 6.09
N ILE A 115 6.08 3.74 5.32
CA ILE A 115 6.60 5.10 5.16
C ILE A 115 5.61 6.03 5.85
N TYR A 116 6.10 6.89 6.75
CA TYR A 116 5.24 7.71 7.59
C TYR A 116 5.98 8.94 8.12
N GLU A 117 5.23 9.93 8.61
CA GLU A 117 5.80 11.12 9.24
C GLU A 117 6.63 10.73 10.48
N GLU A 118 7.87 11.25 10.60
CA GLU A 118 8.80 10.96 11.69
C GLU A 118 8.14 11.07 13.07
N ALA A 119 7.33 12.12 13.28
CA ALA A 119 6.63 12.37 14.54
C ALA A 119 5.60 11.30 14.92
N ALA A 120 5.09 10.51 13.97
CA ALA A 120 4.11 9.45 14.24
C ALA A 120 4.73 8.22 14.94
N ASN A 121 6.05 8.04 14.86
CA ASN A 121 6.79 6.96 15.54
C ASN A 121 6.14 5.56 15.40
N LEU A 122 5.65 5.20 14.21
CA LEU A 122 4.82 4.00 14.04
C LEU A 122 5.60 2.69 14.26
N LYS A 123 6.93 2.69 14.09
CA LYS A 123 7.77 1.50 14.29
C LYS A 123 7.66 0.91 15.70
N GLN A 124 7.27 1.70 16.69
CA GLN A 124 7.02 1.21 18.06
C GLN A 124 5.94 0.11 18.15
N TYR A 125 5.09 -0.03 17.12
CA TYR A 125 3.97 -0.99 17.14
C TYR A 125 4.30 -2.35 16.49
N ARG A 126 5.34 -2.43 15.65
CA ARG A 126 5.68 -3.63 14.86
C ARG A 126 7.19 -3.71 14.61
N ASP A 127 7.84 -4.71 15.20
CA ASP A 127 9.28 -4.96 15.01
C ASP A 127 9.59 -5.76 13.73
N ASP A 128 8.60 -6.47 13.20
CA ASP A 128 8.68 -7.30 11.99
C ASP A 128 8.32 -6.54 10.70
N VAL A 129 8.06 -5.23 10.79
CA VAL A 129 7.79 -4.32 9.69
C VAL A 129 8.96 -3.35 9.53
N THR A 130 9.39 -3.11 8.31
CA THR A 130 10.43 -2.12 8.05
C THR A 130 9.82 -0.72 8.03
N GLY A 131 10.15 0.10 9.02
CA GLY A 131 9.71 1.49 9.10
C GLY A 131 10.70 2.48 8.50
N TYR A 132 10.20 3.39 7.67
CA TYR A 132 10.90 4.52 7.08
C TYR A 132 10.24 5.83 7.56
N PRO A 133 10.66 6.37 8.72
CA PRO A 133 10.21 7.69 9.16
C PRO A 133 10.79 8.75 8.22
N VAL A 134 9.95 9.67 7.76
CA VAL A 134 10.32 10.78 6.88
C VAL A 134 9.80 12.07 7.50
N PRO A 135 10.63 13.12 7.63
CA PRO A 135 10.16 14.41 8.13
C PRO A 135 9.50 15.21 7.00
N PHE A 136 8.31 14.78 6.56
CA PHE A 136 7.62 15.35 5.39
C PHE A 136 7.39 16.85 5.57
N ASP A 137 6.88 17.27 6.73
CA ASP A 137 6.59 18.68 7.01
C ASP A 137 7.85 19.57 6.95
N LYS A 138 8.99 19.05 7.45
CA LYS A 138 10.27 19.81 7.38
C LYS A 138 10.75 19.92 5.94
N ILE A 139 10.59 18.85 5.16
CA ILE A 139 11.00 18.84 3.74
C ILE A 139 10.11 19.79 2.94
N THR A 140 8.78 19.72 3.11
CA THR A 140 7.83 20.56 2.38
C THR A 140 7.99 22.03 2.76
N ALA A 141 8.12 22.38 4.04
CA ALA A 141 8.34 23.76 4.47
C ALA A 141 9.61 24.38 3.86
N ALA A 142 10.65 23.59 3.60
CA ALA A 142 11.88 24.08 2.99
C ALA A 142 11.75 24.37 1.48
N VAL A 143 10.84 23.69 0.77
CA VAL A 143 10.70 23.81 -0.71
C VAL A 143 9.40 24.46 -1.17
N CYS A 144 8.39 24.51 -0.29
CA CYS A 144 7.08 25.10 -0.51
C CYS A 144 6.76 26.10 0.63
N PRO A 145 7.34 27.31 0.61
CA PRO A 145 7.19 28.28 1.72
C PRO A 145 5.75 28.80 1.90
N GLU A 146 4.89 28.60 0.89
CA GLU A 146 3.50 29.07 0.86
C GLU A 146 2.46 27.96 1.06
N ALA A 147 2.90 26.73 1.35
CA ALA A 147 2.02 25.57 1.57
C ALA A 147 1.44 25.51 2.98
#